data_AF-A0A948VA82-F1
#
_entry.id   AF-A0A948VA82-F1
#
_cell.length_a   1.000
_cell.length_b   1.000
_cell.length_c   1.000
_cell.angle_alpha   90.00
_cell.angle_beta   90.00
_cell.angle_gamma   90.00
#
_symmetry.space_group_name_H-M   'P 1'
#
loop_
_entity.id
_entity.type
_entity.pdbx_description
1 polymer ?
#
loop_
_entity_poly.entity_id
_entity_poly.type
_entity_poly.pdbx_seq_one_letter_code
_entity_poly.pdbx_strand_id
1 'polypeptide(L)'
;MNALEIIEAKKQGRVLEPAQIAHLVAGFTAGTIPEYQMAAFLMAVWFRGMSPEETAELTGCMLRSGEELDTSDLGGPSADKHSTGGVGDKVSLLLAPLAAACGLKVPMLSGRGLGHTGG
;
A
#
# COMPACT_ATOMS: atom_id res chain seq x y z
N MET A 1 -1.15 19.40 -15.07
CA MET A 1 -2.31 18.67 -14.54
C MET A 1 -2.36 18.92 -13.05
N ASN A 2 -3.50 19.34 -12.52
CA ASN A 2 -3.65 19.61 -11.08
C ASN A 2 -4.46 18.48 -10.40
N ALA A 3 -4.35 18.35 -9.08
CA ALA A 3 -5.04 17.30 -8.33
C ALA A 3 -6.57 17.32 -8.50
N LEU A 4 -7.18 18.51 -8.70
CA LEU A 4 -8.62 18.65 -8.90
C LEU A 4 -9.09 17.96 -10.19
N GLU A 5 -8.35 18.09 -11.28
CA GLU A 5 -8.65 17.40 -12.56
C GLU A 5 -8.63 15.88 -12.40
N ILE A 6 -7.68 15.36 -11.62
CA ILE A 6 -7.53 13.92 -11.36
C ILE A 6 -8.70 13.41 -10.49
N ILE A 7 -9.05 14.15 -9.44
CA ILE A 7 -10.21 13.85 -8.59
C ILE A 7 -11.49 13.83 -9.43
N GLU A 8 -11.68 14.83 -10.30
CA GLU A 8 -12.87 14.92 -11.15
C GLU A 8 -12.93 13.75 -12.14
N ALA A 9 -11.80 13.39 -12.76
CA ALA A 9 -11.72 12.25 -13.66
C ALA A 9 -12.10 10.94 -12.94
N LYS A 10 -11.53 10.69 -11.75
CA LYS A 10 -11.87 9.50 -10.96
C LYS A 10 -13.32 9.51 -10.52
N LYS A 11 -13.86 10.64 -10.05
CA LYS A 11 -15.29 10.80 -9.67
C LYS A 11 -16.23 10.44 -10.82
N GLN A 12 -15.85 10.76 -12.06
CA GLN A 12 -16.57 10.42 -13.29
C GLN A 12 -16.35 8.97 -13.76
N GLY A 13 -15.59 8.15 -13.01
CA GLY A 13 -15.33 6.75 -13.33
C GLY A 13 -14.30 6.54 -14.43
N ARG A 14 -13.50 7.56 -14.76
CA ARG A 14 -12.41 7.42 -15.74
C ARG A 14 -11.24 6.65 -15.14
N VAL A 15 -10.58 5.87 -16.00
CA VAL A 15 -9.27 5.27 -15.70
C VAL A 15 -8.24 6.39 -15.70
N LEU A 16 -7.36 6.38 -14.71
CA LEU A 16 -6.28 7.33 -14.55
C LEU A 16 -5.03 6.79 -15.25
N GLU A 17 -4.34 7.68 -15.96
CA GLU A 17 -3.04 7.39 -16.52
C GLU A 17 -2.00 7.25 -15.39
N PRO A 18 -0.95 6.42 -15.56
CA PRO A 18 0.06 6.20 -14.52
C PRO A 18 0.70 7.49 -13.99
N ALA A 19 0.94 8.46 -14.87
CA ALA A 19 1.50 9.76 -14.50
C ALA A 19 0.59 10.57 -13.54
N GLN A 20 -0.73 10.37 -13.59
CA GLN A 20 -1.68 11.05 -12.70
C GLN A 20 -1.59 10.47 -11.29
N ILE A 21 -1.49 9.15 -11.18
CA ILE A 21 -1.33 8.43 -9.90
C ILE A 21 0.02 8.81 -9.28
N ALA A 22 1.10 8.78 -10.07
CA ALA A 22 2.43 9.20 -9.63
C ALA A 22 2.45 10.65 -9.13
N HIS A 23 1.76 11.57 -9.84
CA HIS A 23 1.64 12.96 -9.40
C HIS A 23 0.91 13.09 -8.06
N LEU A 24 -0.20 12.37 -7.86
CA LEU A 24 -0.94 12.39 -6.59
C LEU A 24 -0.09 11.89 -5.42
N VAL A 25 0.57 10.75 -5.58
CA VAL A 25 1.39 10.15 -4.50
C VAL A 25 2.58 11.05 -4.19
N ALA A 26 3.37 11.44 -5.20
CA ALA A 26 4.54 12.30 -5.00
C ALA A 26 4.15 13.66 -4.40
N GLY A 27 3.07 14.27 -4.88
CA GLY A 27 2.60 15.55 -4.38
C GLY A 27 2.12 15.48 -2.93
N PHE A 28 1.44 14.40 -2.55
CA PHE A 28 0.97 14.20 -1.18
C PHE A 28 2.12 13.90 -0.22
N THR A 29 3.03 13.01 -0.59
CA THR A 29 4.23 12.70 0.22
C THR A 29 5.14 13.92 0.40
N ALA A 30 5.22 14.81 -0.60
CA ALA A 30 5.97 16.07 -0.51
C ALA A 30 5.21 17.21 0.19
N GLY A 31 3.97 16.99 0.65
CA GLY A 31 3.14 18.01 1.31
C GLY A 31 2.64 19.14 0.39
N THR A 32 2.76 18.97 -0.93
CA THR A 32 2.29 19.97 -1.92
C THR A 32 0.83 19.77 -2.32
N ILE A 33 0.30 18.55 -2.17
CA ILE A 33 -1.13 18.26 -2.26
C ILE A 33 -1.69 18.21 -0.84
N PRO A 34 -2.64 19.10 -0.49
CA PRO A 34 -3.20 19.14 0.85
C PRO A 34 -4.12 17.94 1.12
N GLU A 35 -4.23 17.59 2.41
CA GLU A 35 -5.00 16.42 2.88
C GLU A 35 -6.44 16.39 2.37
N TYR A 36 -7.12 17.54 2.29
CA TYR A 36 -8.51 17.60 1.83
C TYR A 36 -8.67 17.18 0.36
N GLN A 37 -7.65 17.36 -0.49
CA GLN A 37 -7.70 16.88 -1.87
C GLN A 37 -7.48 15.37 -1.92
N MET A 38 -6.55 14.85 -1.13
CA MET A 38 -6.32 13.40 -1.04
C MET A 38 -7.55 12.68 -0.46
N ALA A 39 -8.19 13.24 0.58
CA ALA A 39 -9.44 12.71 1.13
C ALA A 39 -10.57 12.68 0.08
N ALA A 40 -10.70 13.73 -0.74
CA ALA A 40 -11.67 13.75 -1.83
C ALA A 40 -11.36 12.71 -2.92
N PHE A 41 -10.08 12.52 -3.27
CA PHE A 41 -9.64 11.47 -4.17
C PHE A 41 -9.99 10.07 -3.63
N LEU A 42 -9.66 9.79 -2.36
CA LEU A 42 -9.96 8.50 -1.73
C LEU A 42 -11.47 8.20 -1.70
N MET A 43 -12.31 9.20 -1.48
CA MET A 43 -13.76 9.04 -1.57
C MET A 43 -14.23 8.76 -3.01
N ALA A 44 -13.62 9.38 -4.02
CA ALA A 44 -13.91 9.08 -5.41
C ALA A 44 -13.51 7.64 -5.78
N VAL A 45 -12.35 7.17 -5.30
CA VAL A 45 -11.91 5.77 -5.43
C VAL A 45 -12.86 4.82 -4.72
N TRP A 46 -13.34 5.15 -3.52
CA TRP A 46 -14.31 4.32 -2.79
C TRP A 46 -15.58 4.05 -3.61
N PHE A 47 -16.12 5.07 -4.28
CA PHE A 47 -17.35 4.91 -5.08
C PHE A 47 -17.14 4.31 -6.48
N ARG A 48 -15.96 4.50 -7.07
CA ARG A 48 -15.70 4.12 -8.49
C ARG A 48 -14.76 2.94 -8.66
N GLY A 49 -14.05 2.57 -7.60
CA GLY A 49 -12.96 1.60 -7.65
C GLY A 49 -11.76 2.09 -8.45
N MET A 50 -10.85 1.15 -8.66
CA MET A 50 -9.67 1.28 -9.51
C MET A 50 -9.55 0.00 -10.33
N SER A 51 -9.05 0.10 -11.56
CA SER A 51 -8.69 -1.08 -12.34
C SER A 51 -7.48 -1.81 -11.70
N PRO A 52 -7.20 -3.06 -12.08
CA PRO A 52 -5.99 -3.76 -11.65
C PRO A 52 -4.71 -2.97 -11.96
N GLU A 53 -4.63 -2.34 -13.13
CA GLU A 53 -3.50 -1.54 -13.57
C GLU A 53 -3.33 -0.28 -12.71
N GLU A 54 -4.44 0.43 -12.44
CA GLU A 54 -4.41 1.59 -11.55
C GLU A 54 -3.98 1.21 -10.13
N THR A 55 -4.46 0.07 -9.63
CA THR A 55 -4.12 -0.44 -8.29
C THR A 55 -2.64 -0.82 -8.22
N ALA A 56 -2.11 -1.46 -9.26
CA ALA A 56 -0.70 -1.81 -9.36
C ALA A 56 0.18 -0.55 -9.41
N GLU A 57 -0.21 0.47 -10.17
CA GLU A 57 0.53 1.72 -10.23
C GLU A 57 0.51 2.47 -8.90
N LEU A 58 -0.65 2.56 -8.25
CA LEU A 58 -0.78 3.19 -6.93
C LEU A 58 0.12 2.49 -5.91
N THR A 59 0.11 1.15 -5.91
CA THR A 59 0.97 0.33 -5.04
C THR A 59 2.45 0.60 -5.33
N GLY A 60 2.85 0.62 -6.60
CA GLY A 60 4.22 0.87 -7.01
C GLY A 60 4.69 2.28 -6.65
N CYS A 61 3.84 3.30 -6.80
CA CYS A 61 4.13 4.66 -6.40
C CYS A 61 4.32 4.79 -4.88
N MET A 62 3.47 4.13 -4.07
CA MET A 62 3.62 4.10 -2.62
C MET A 62 4.91 3.38 -2.19
N LEU A 63 5.21 2.23 -2.80
CA LEU A 63 6.44 1.46 -2.55
C LEU A 63 7.69 2.34 -2.74
N ARG A 64 7.77 3.05 -3.87
CA ARG A 64 8.92 3.89 -4.24
C ARG A 64 8.94 5.27 -3.56
N SER A 65 7.97 5.56 -2.68
CA SER A 65 7.88 6.87 -2.01
C SER A 65 8.78 7.01 -0.79
N GLY A 66 9.42 5.92 -0.35
CA GLY A 66 10.30 5.87 0.81
C GLY A 66 11.54 5.01 0.56
N GLU A 67 12.05 4.39 1.63
CA GLU A 67 13.20 3.50 1.56
C GLU A 67 12.77 2.08 1.17
N GLU A 68 13.54 1.46 0.28
CA GLU A 68 13.36 0.05 -0.11
C GLU A 68 14.41 -0.81 0.60
N LEU A 69 13.95 -1.82 1.34
CA LEU A 69 14.84 -2.76 2.02
C LEU A 69 15.36 -3.78 1.01
N ASP A 70 16.67 -3.79 0.77
CA ASP A 70 17.33 -4.85 0.03
C ASP A 70 17.51 -6.07 0.95
N THR A 71 16.91 -7.20 0.56
CA THR A 71 17.00 -8.47 1.28
C THR A 71 17.85 -9.51 0.55
N SER A 72 18.57 -9.11 -0.50
CA SER A 72 19.37 -10.02 -1.33
C SER A 72 20.54 -10.67 -0.58
N ASP A 73 20.98 -10.05 0.52
CA ASP A 73 22.11 -10.50 1.36
C ASP A 73 21.71 -11.49 2.46
N LEU A 74 20.42 -11.80 2.63
CA LEU A 74 19.93 -12.68 3.70
C LEU A 74 20.39 -14.15 3.57
N GLY A 75 21.00 -14.53 2.44
CA GLY A 75 21.68 -15.81 2.26
C GLY A 75 20.74 -17.01 2.16
N GLY A 76 19.50 -16.81 1.72
CA GLY A 76 18.52 -17.88 1.53
C GLY A 76 17.17 -17.33 1.04
N PRO A 77 16.22 -18.21 0.69
CA PRO A 77 14.89 -17.79 0.28
C PRO A 77 14.19 -17.01 1.41
N SER A 78 13.71 -15.82 1.08
CA SER A 78 12.91 -14.99 1.98
C SER A 78 11.41 -15.20 1.73
N ALA A 79 10.62 -15.17 2.79
CA ALA A 79 9.17 -15.21 2.71
C ALA A 79 8.56 -14.29 3.76
N ASP A 80 7.42 -13.71 3.41
CA ASP A 80 6.61 -12.91 4.31
C ASP A 80 5.14 -13.37 4.24
N LYS A 81 4.40 -13.14 5.32
CA LYS A 81 2.96 -13.37 5.40
C LYS A 81 2.30 -12.14 5.99
N HIS A 82 1.30 -11.62 5.28
CA HIS A 82 0.48 -10.52 5.76
C HIS A 82 -0.95 -11.00 6.05
N SER A 83 -1.58 -10.46 7.09
CA SER A 83 -3.02 -10.64 7.37
C SER A 83 -3.75 -9.35 7.04
N THR A 84 -4.95 -9.42 6.46
CA THR A 84 -5.79 -8.23 6.26
C THR A 84 -6.36 -7.67 7.57
N GLY A 85 -6.27 -8.44 8.66
CA GLY A 85 -6.75 -8.09 10.00
C GLY A 85 -7.68 -9.17 10.56
N GLY A 86 -7.68 -9.35 11.88
CA GLY A 86 -8.55 -10.30 12.57
C GLY A 86 -8.69 -10.02 14.06
N VAL A 87 -9.67 -10.66 14.68
CA VAL A 87 -9.87 -10.61 16.15
C VAL A 87 -9.21 -11.85 16.76
N GLY A 88 -8.12 -11.64 17.49
CA GLY A 88 -7.34 -12.73 18.08
C GLY A 88 -6.47 -13.51 17.09
N ASP A 89 -6.25 -12.97 15.89
CA ASP A 89 -5.34 -13.57 14.90
C ASP A 89 -3.89 -13.46 15.40
N LYS A 90 -3.38 -14.57 15.94
CA LYS A 90 -1.99 -14.71 16.44
C LYS A 90 -1.13 -15.55 15.51
N VAL A 91 -1.58 -15.82 14.27
CA VAL A 91 -0.89 -16.73 13.35
C VAL A 91 0.55 -16.28 13.11
N SER A 92 0.78 -14.98 12.89
CA SER A 92 2.12 -14.45 12.60
C SER A 92 3.14 -14.72 13.73
N LEU A 93 2.70 -14.68 15.00
CA LEU A 93 3.56 -14.96 16.16
C LEU A 93 4.13 -16.38 16.16
N LEU A 94 3.39 -17.34 15.62
CA LEU A 94 3.82 -18.75 15.52
C LEU A 94 4.46 -19.05 14.17
N LEU A 95 3.90 -18.49 13.09
CA LEU A 95 4.31 -18.80 11.73
C LEU A 95 5.70 -18.26 11.39
N ALA A 96 6.03 -17.04 11.83
CA ALA A 96 7.34 -16.45 11.57
C ALA A 96 8.51 -17.29 12.14
N PRO A 97 8.53 -17.67 13.44
CA PRO A 97 9.59 -18.52 13.96
C PRO A 97 9.56 -19.95 13.39
N LEU A 98 8.38 -20.51 13.08
CA LEU A 98 8.27 -21.83 12.44
C LEU A 98 8.90 -21.83 11.04
N ALA A 99 8.58 -20.83 10.22
CA ALA A 99 9.16 -20.64 8.89
C ALA A 99 10.69 -20.47 8.97
N ALA A 100 11.17 -19.67 9.94
CA ALA A 100 12.59 -19.49 10.18
C ALA A 100 13.30 -20.80 10.58
N ALA A 101 12.68 -21.61 11.44
CA ALA A 101 13.18 -22.93 11.81
C ALA A 101 13.26 -23.91 10.63
N CYS A 102 12.39 -23.74 9.62
CA CYS A 102 12.42 -24.47 8.36
C CYS A 102 13.42 -23.92 7.33
N GLY A 103 14.23 -22.91 7.69
CA GLY A 103 15.30 -22.37 6.85
C GLY A 103 14.94 -21.13 6.02
N LEU A 104 13.74 -20.56 6.18
CA LEU A 104 13.35 -19.31 5.51
C LEU A 104 13.92 -18.08 6.23
N LYS A 105 14.18 -17.03 5.46
CA LYS A 105 14.47 -15.68 5.99
C LYS A 105 13.15 -14.91 6.08
N VAL A 106 12.83 -14.36 7.25
CA VAL A 106 11.51 -13.76 7.51
C VAL A 106 11.66 -12.28 7.86
N PRO A 107 11.92 -11.39 6.88
CA PRO A 107 12.00 -9.94 7.09
C PRO A 107 10.59 -9.30 7.20
N MET A 108 9.74 -9.88 8.04
CA MET A 108 8.32 -9.50 8.15
C MET A 108 8.16 -8.09 8.72
N LEU A 109 7.43 -7.23 8.00
CA LEU A 109 6.95 -5.94 8.50
C LEU A 109 5.49 -6.09 8.94
N SER A 110 5.21 -5.75 10.20
CA SER A 110 3.86 -5.86 10.79
C SER A 110 3.24 -4.50 11.06
N GLY A 111 1.91 -4.43 10.99
CA GLY A 111 1.14 -3.24 11.32
C GLY A 111 0.70 -3.21 12.78
N ARG A 112 0.13 -2.07 13.19
CA ARG A 112 -0.73 -1.99 14.39
C ARG A 112 -2.16 -2.37 14.01
N GLY A 113 -3.08 -2.36 14.97
CA GLY A 113 -4.49 -2.64 14.71
C GLY A 113 -5.13 -1.70 13.68
N LEU A 114 -6.15 -2.21 12.97
CA LEU A 114 -6.89 -1.49 11.93
C LEU A 114 -8.39 -1.52 12.26
N GLY A 115 -8.94 -0.40 12.71
CA GLY A 115 -10.33 -0.36 13.19
C GLY A 115 -10.53 -1.22 14.44
N HIS A 116 -11.39 -2.24 14.35
CA HIS A 116 -11.67 -3.15 15.46
C HIS A 116 -10.75 -4.38 15.50
N THR A 117 -9.90 -4.58 14.48
CA THR A 117 -8.98 -5.72 14.42
C THR A 117 -7.66 -5.40 15.12
N GLY A 118 -7.05 -6.43 15.72
CA GLY A 118 -5.72 -6.32 16.34
C GLY A 118 -4.59 -6.31 15.31
N GLY A 119 -3.39 -5.99 15.76
CA GLY A 119 -2.13 -6.16 15.03
C GLY A 119 -1.24 -7.19 15.71
#